data_AF-A0AAP8N813-F1
#
_entry.id   AF-A0AAP8N813-F1
#
_cell.length_a   1.000
_cell.length_b   1.000
_cell.length_c   1.000
_cell.angle_alpha   90.00
_cell.angle_beta   90.00
_cell.angle_gamma   90.00
#
_symmetry.space_group_name_H-M   'P 1'
#
loop_
_entity.id
_entity.type
_entity.pdbx_description
1 polymer ?
#
loop_
_entity_poly.entity_id
_entity_poly.type
_entity_poly.pdbx_seq_one_letter_code
_entity_poly.pdbx_strand_id
1 'polypeptide(L)'
;TLAMQAMTLGNAGGTVNAKQDLSFTGTTLDNTGGNLIGNGAVTLDLLGALTNTNGKLASAGPLLVQRATQINNQGGQIASQGLMTLL
;
A
#
# COMPACT_ATOMS: atom_id res chain seq x y z
N THR A 1 -4.01 14.52 -3.71
CA THR A 1 -4.28 13.11 -3.37
C THR A 1 -4.51 12.28 -4.62
N LEU A 2 -3.95 11.07 -4.67
CA LEU A 2 -4.28 10.03 -5.65
C LEU A 2 -5.23 9.03 -4.98
N ALA A 3 -6.47 8.93 -5.46
CA ALA A 3 -7.48 8.02 -4.93
C ALA A 3 -7.89 6.98 -5.99
N MET A 4 -7.88 5.72 -5.62
CA MET A 4 -8.22 4.60 -6.50
C MET A 4 -9.24 3.69 -5.83
N GLN A 5 -10.23 3.21 -6.59
CA GLN A 5 -11.18 2.18 -6.16
C GLN A 5 -11.25 1.11 -7.24
N ALA A 6 -11.00 -0.13 -6.84
CA ALA A 6 -11.10 -1.31 -7.70
C ALA A 6 -11.19 -2.56 -6.83
N MET A 7 -11.66 -3.68 -7.38
CA MET A 7 -11.58 -4.96 -6.67
C MET A 7 -10.12 -5.37 -6.41
N THR A 8 -9.25 -5.14 -7.39
CA THR A 8 -7.83 -5.51 -7.32
C THR A 8 -6.97 -4.35 -7.81
N LEU A 9 -5.82 -4.15 -7.18
CA LEU A 9 -4.74 -3.30 -7.67
C LEU A 9 -3.49 -4.15 -7.86
N GLY A 10 -3.11 -4.37 -9.12
CA GLY A 10 -1.86 -5.02 -9.49
C GLY A 10 -0.79 -3.97 -9.79
N ASN A 11 0.31 -4.01 -9.05
CA ASN A 11 1.49 -3.17 -9.20
C ASN A 11 2.79 -4.02 -9.17
N ALA A 12 2.71 -5.30 -9.57
CA ALA A 12 3.86 -6.18 -9.59
C ALA A 12 4.93 -5.66 -10.58
N GLY A 13 6.16 -5.44 -10.10
CA GLY A 13 7.25 -4.81 -10.86
C GLY A 13 6.99 -3.36 -11.28
N GLY A 14 5.85 -2.79 -10.92
CA GLY A 14 5.38 -1.47 -11.33
C GLY A 14 5.78 -0.36 -10.36
N THR A 15 5.32 0.85 -10.66
CA THR A 15 5.42 1.99 -9.76
C THR A 15 4.12 2.79 -9.73
N VAL A 16 3.54 2.91 -8.54
CA VAL A 16 2.49 3.87 -8.21
C VAL A 16 3.12 4.93 -7.30
N ASN A 17 3.12 6.18 -7.74
CA ASN A 17 3.67 7.30 -6.98
C ASN A 17 2.65 8.44 -6.92
N ALA A 18 2.22 8.78 -5.70
CA ALA A 18 1.40 9.95 -5.42
C ALA A 18 2.27 11.09 -4.90
N LYS A 19 2.16 12.28 -5.52
CA LYS A 19 2.84 13.51 -5.06
C LYS A 19 2.40 14.02 -3.68
N GLN A 20 1.29 13.50 -3.16
CA GLN A 20 0.70 13.83 -1.85
C GLN A 20 0.15 12.51 -1.27
N ASP A 21 -1.02 12.54 -0.66
CA ASP A 21 -1.67 11.34 -0.13
C ASP A 21 -2.02 10.33 -1.23
N LEU A 22 -1.96 9.05 -0.87
CA LEU A 22 -2.41 7.91 -1.67
C LEU A 22 -3.48 7.14 -0.89
N SER A 23 -4.63 6.92 -1.51
CA SER A 23 -5.67 6.05 -0.96
C SER A 23 -6.08 4.98 -1.95
N PHE A 24 -6.13 3.72 -1.51
CA PHE A 24 -6.71 2.63 -2.28
C PHE A 24 -7.77 1.92 -1.45
N THR A 25 -8.96 1.75 -2.02
CA THR A 25 -10.04 0.94 -1.46
C THR A 25 -10.34 -0.22 -2.40
N GLY A 26 -10.32 -1.45 -1.89
CA GLY A 26 -10.52 -2.64 -2.71
C GLY A 26 -10.48 -3.94 -1.93
N THR A 27 -10.27 -5.05 -2.64
CA THR A 27 -10.15 -6.38 -2.02
C THR A 27 -8.69 -6.78 -1.90
N THR A 28 -7.95 -6.81 -3.01
CA THR A 28 -6.54 -7.25 -3.00
C THR A 28 -5.59 -6.21 -3.60
N LEU A 29 -4.38 -6.14 -3.05
CA LEU A 29 -3.28 -5.33 -3.55
C LEU A 29 -2.05 -6.23 -3.71
N ASP A 30 -1.55 -6.34 -4.94
CA ASP A 30 -0.29 -6.99 -5.25
C ASP A 30 0.78 -5.96 -5.63
N ASN A 31 1.75 -5.77 -4.75
CA ASN A 31 2.91 -4.91 -4.93
C ASN A 31 4.21 -5.74 -5.01
N THR A 32 4.15 -6.98 -5.53
CA THR A 32 5.32 -7.88 -5.61
C THR A 32 6.42 -7.30 -6.49
N GLY A 33 7.60 -7.05 -5.93
CA GLY A 33 8.70 -6.37 -6.66
C GLY A 33 8.37 -4.94 -7.11
N GLY A 34 7.24 -4.40 -6.67
CA GLY A 34 6.72 -3.09 -7.08
C GLY A 34 7.06 -1.98 -6.09
N ASN A 35 6.77 -0.74 -6.49
CA ASN A 35 6.86 0.44 -5.65
C ASN A 35 5.50 1.11 -5.50
N LEU A 36 5.00 1.25 -4.28
CA LEU A 36 3.81 2.03 -3.94
C LEU A 36 4.21 3.13 -2.96
N ILE A 37 4.24 4.37 -3.43
CA ILE A 37 4.81 5.51 -2.70
C ILE A 37 3.78 6.62 -2.60
N GLY A 38 3.49 7.07 -1.37
CA GLY A 38 2.78 8.32 -1.10
C GLY A 38 3.72 9.34 -0.47
N ASN A 39 3.87 10.51 -1.09
CA ASN A 39 4.61 11.65 -0.52
C ASN A 39 3.81 12.41 0.56
N GLY A 40 2.61 11.92 0.90
CA GLY A 40 1.82 12.27 2.09
C GLY A 40 1.40 11.00 2.82
N ALA A 41 0.19 10.98 3.36
CA ALA A 41 -0.39 9.80 4.00
C ALA A 41 -0.66 8.67 2.99
N VAL A 42 -0.55 7.42 3.43
CA VAL A 42 -0.98 6.24 2.66
C VAL A 42 -2.09 5.54 3.44
N THR A 43 -3.27 5.39 2.82
CA THR A 43 -4.38 4.61 3.38
C THR A 43 -4.74 3.47 2.43
N LEU A 44 -4.65 2.24 2.91
CA LEU A 44 -5.04 1.04 2.21
C LEU A 44 -6.21 0.39 2.94
N ASP A 45 -7.37 0.43 2.30
CA ASP A 45 -8.60 -0.11 2.83
C ASP A 45 -8.99 -1.37 2.07
N LEU A 46 -8.58 -2.52 2.59
CA LEU A 46 -8.56 -3.79 1.86
C LEU A 46 -9.48 -4.81 2.52
N LEU A 47 -10.32 -5.50 1.76
CA LEU A 47 -11.15 -6.60 2.28
C LEU A 47 -10.46 -7.98 2.21
N GLY A 48 -9.26 -8.03 1.67
CA GLY A 48 -8.50 -9.25 1.40
C GLY A 48 -7.00 -9.06 1.66
N ALA A 49 -6.18 -9.63 0.79
CA ALA A 49 -4.74 -9.69 0.96
C ALA A 49 -4.00 -8.43 0.48
N LEU A 50 -3.02 -8.00 1.27
CA LEU A 50 -1.92 -7.14 0.83
C LEU A 50 -0.67 -8.00 0.62
N THR A 51 -0.20 -8.10 -0.63
CA THR A 51 1.09 -8.72 -0.97
C THR A 51 2.11 -7.64 -1.30
N ASN A 52 3.21 -7.61 -0.57
CA ASN A 52 4.35 -6.71 -0.76
C ASN A 52 5.68 -7.50 -0.82
N THR A 53 5.64 -8.71 -1.39
CA THR A 53 6.83 -9.59 -1.47
C THR A 53 7.91 -8.97 -2.35
N ASN A 54 9.14 -8.83 -1.84
CA ASN A 54 10.24 -8.12 -2.52
C ASN A 54 9.86 -6.70 -3.01
N GLY A 55 8.75 -6.14 -2.51
CA GLY A 55 8.20 -4.85 -2.92
C GLY A 55 8.54 -3.76 -1.93
N LYS A 56 8.21 -2.52 -2.29
CA LYS A 56 8.33 -1.35 -1.44
C LYS A 56 7.01 -0.62 -1.35
N LEU A 57 6.53 -0.43 -0.12
CA LEU A 57 5.38 0.38 0.23
C LEU A 57 5.85 1.44 1.21
N ALA A 58 5.80 2.71 0.81
CA ALA A 58 6.35 3.81 1.59
C ALA A 58 5.39 5.00 1.68
N SER A 59 5.32 5.59 2.87
CA SER A 59 4.61 6.85 3.12
C SER A 59 5.53 7.87 3.76
N ALA A 60 5.52 9.11 3.26
CA ALA A 60 6.15 10.25 3.91
C ALA A 60 5.29 10.85 5.06
N GLY A 61 4.06 10.36 5.24
CA GLY A 61 3.19 10.65 6.36
C GLY A 61 2.74 9.38 7.09
N PRO A 62 1.58 9.39 7.77
CA PRO A 62 1.00 8.21 8.37
C PRO A 62 0.66 7.13 7.33
N LEU A 63 0.83 5.88 7.73
CA LEU A 63 0.47 4.71 6.94
C LEU A 63 -0.59 3.92 7.69
N LEU A 64 -1.75 3.75 7.08
CA LEU A 64 -2.86 2.96 7.58
C LEU A 64 -3.16 1.83 6.61
N VAL A 65 -3.06 0.59 7.06
CA VAL A 65 -3.66 -0.57 6.41
C VAL A 65 -4.80 -1.04 7.31
N GLN A 66 -6.02 -1.05 6.77
CA GLN A 66 -7.22 -1.40 7.52
C GLN A 66 -8.02 -2.50 6.83
N ARG A 67 -8.68 -3.35 7.63
CA ARG A 67 -9.58 -4.46 7.24
C ARG A 67 -8.92 -5.61 6.45
N ALA A 68 -7.63 -5.47 6.11
CA ALA A 68 -6.90 -6.48 5.35
C ALA A 68 -6.89 -7.80 6.14
N THR A 69 -7.23 -8.90 5.49
CA THR A 69 -7.26 -10.21 6.16
C THR A 69 -5.87 -10.80 6.35
N GLN A 70 -4.89 -10.30 5.60
CA GLN A 70 -3.52 -10.77 5.60
C GLN A 70 -2.59 -9.73 4.98
N ILE A 71 -1.38 -9.62 5.54
CA ILE A 71 -0.30 -8.79 5.01
C ILE A 71 0.92 -9.68 4.82
N ASN A 72 1.32 -9.92 3.57
CA ASN A 72 2.55 -10.64 3.24
C ASN A 72 3.63 -9.63 2.83
N ASN A 73 4.66 -9.48 3.65
CA ASN A 73 5.79 -8.59 3.39
C ASN A 73 7.13 -9.35 3.30
N GLN A 74 7.13 -10.61 2.82
CA GLN A 74 8.35 -11.42 2.73
C GLN A 74 9.38 -10.77 1.80
N GLY A 75 10.58 -10.46 2.31
CA GLY A 75 11.62 -9.78 1.54
C GLY A 75 11.29 -8.35 1.10
N GLY A 76 10.13 -7.83 1.49
CA GLY A 76 9.66 -6.49 1.15
C GLY A 76 9.89 -5.46 2.25
N GLN A 77 9.59 -4.20 1.93
CA GLN A 77 9.67 -3.08 2.85
C GLN A 77 8.31 -2.38 2.94
N ILE A 78 7.79 -2.25 4.17
CA ILE A 78 6.69 -1.36 4.53
C ILE A 78 7.27 -0.28 5.45
N ALA A 79 7.19 0.98 5.05
CA ALA A 79 7.79 2.09 5.78
C ALA A 79 6.84 3.29 5.88
N SER A 80 6.87 3.96 7.02
CA SER A 80 6.15 5.20 7.29
C SER A 80 7.09 6.18 7.99
N GLN A 81 6.99 7.47 7.63
CA GLN A 81 7.63 8.56 8.39
C GLN A 81 6.69 9.17 9.44
N GLY A 82 5.48 8.61 9.61
CA GLY A 82 4.52 8.97 10.63
C GLY A 82 4.05 7.73 11.42
N LEU A 83 2.82 7.79 11.95
CA LEU A 83 2.21 6.64 12.61
C LEU A 83 1.93 5.52 11.59
N MET A 84 2.38 4.32 11.88
CA MET A 84 2.05 3.10 11.14
C MET A 84 0.99 2.30 11.91
N THR A 85 -0.15 2.04 11.27
CA THR A 85 -1.22 1.17 11.81
C THR A 85 -1.52 0.06 10.82
N LEU A 86 -1.52 -1.19 11.29
CA LEU A 86 -1.82 -2.39 10.52
C LEU A 86 -2.89 -3.19 11.28
N LEU A 87 -4.17 -3.11 10.88
CA LEU A 87 -5.30 -3.78 11.55
C LEU A 87 -6.40 -4.23 10.59
#